data_AF-A0A920BD59-F1
#
_entry.id   AF-A0A920BD59-F1
#
_cell.length_a   1.000
_cell.length_b   1.000
_cell.length_c   1.000
_cell.angle_alpha   90.00
_cell.angle_beta   90.00
_cell.angle_gamma   90.00
#
_symmetry.space_group_name_H-M   'P 1'
#
loop_
_entity.id
_entity.type
_entity.pdbx_description
1 polymer ?
#
loop_
_entity_poly.entity_id
_entity_poly.type
_entity_poly.pdbx_seq_one_letter_code
_entity_poly.pdbx_strand_id
1 'polypeptide(L)'
;MPKAELYKISVVEGKVLVRVPPQLVGAQTASLDDIQADLHLMDVDYIPEKLLEIYERTTGEFDYLCDEESKDFTLQIELTKDESAVYLNIVPPKIEEEPLTEERIFAALKEKGIYQGVLEENIQKMISEKIYYEPTMIACGRIPVNGKDGYAEILFLPEADRPAPGSQFNLREIPMLQEVKAGDELIRMIPSTAGEDGFTITGKVIGATAGREFKIFPGRNTRFNEERTHIIATSDGVLCQLGEYLSVEKYMWSTRLMPAPGMCVSTG
;
A
#
# COMPACT_ATOMS: atom_id res chain seq x y z
N MET A 1 8.14 49.84 -25.29
CA MET A 1 6.75 50.07 -24.84
C MET A 1 6.76 50.17 -23.33
N PRO A 2 5.95 51.04 -22.69
CA PRO A 2 5.83 51.05 -21.23
C PRO A 2 5.32 49.69 -20.71
N LYS A 3 5.81 49.24 -19.54
CA LYS A 3 5.45 47.94 -18.92
C LYS A 3 3.93 47.73 -18.81
N ALA A 4 3.18 48.81 -18.62
CA ALA A 4 1.72 48.84 -18.54
C ALA A 4 0.97 48.49 -19.85
N GLU A 5 1.65 48.47 -20.99
CA GLU A 5 1.09 47.99 -22.27
C GLU A 5 1.20 46.47 -22.42
N LEU A 6 2.10 45.82 -21.67
CA LEU A 6 2.33 44.38 -21.71
C LEU A 6 1.40 43.63 -20.76
N TYR A 7 1.21 44.15 -19.55
CA TYR A 7 0.22 43.66 -18.60
C TYR A 7 -0.15 44.77 -17.63
N LYS A 8 -1.28 44.61 -16.94
CA LYS A 8 -1.69 45.56 -15.90
C LYS A 8 -2.29 44.83 -14.70
N ILE A 9 -1.74 45.10 -13.53
CA ILE A 9 -2.31 44.69 -12.24
C ILE A 9 -3.11 45.89 -11.71
N SER A 10 -4.35 45.65 -11.30
CA SER A 10 -5.22 46.66 -10.70
C SER A 10 -5.88 46.09 -9.47
N VAL A 11 -5.92 46.88 -8.40
CA VAL A 11 -6.68 46.53 -7.20
C VAL A 11 -7.96 47.33 -7.21
N VAL A 12 -9.11 46.67 -7.17
CA VAL A 12 -10.44 47.29 -7.16
C VAL A 12 -11.28 46.62 -6.08
N GLU A 13 -11.78 47.40 -5.11
CA GLU A 13 -12.59 46.89 -3.98
C GLU A 13 -11.93 45.75 -3.21
N GLY A 14 -10.60 45.82 -3.01
CA GLY A 14 -9.83 44.76 -2.34
C GLY A 14 -9.65 43.50 -3.17
N LYS A 15 -9.89 43.54 -4.48
CA LYS A 15 -9.64 42.43 -5.42
C LYS A 15 -8.49 42.76 -6.35
N VAL A 16 -7.53 41.85 -6.44
CA VAL A 16 -6.42 41.92 -7.38
C VAL A 16 -6.86 41.37 -8.73
N LEU A 17 -6.89 42.25 -9.72
CA LEU A 17 -7.25 41.96 -11.09
C LEU A 17 -5.99 42.02 -11.97
N VAL A 18 -5.79 41.02 -12.81
CA VAL A 18 -4.69 40.96 -13.77
C VAL A 18 -5.24 41.02 -15.18
N ARG A 19 -4.69 41.92 -16.00
CA ARG A 19 -5.00 42.03 -17.42
C ARG A 19 -3.78 41.64 -18.24
N VAL A 20 -3.92 40.58 -19.03
CA VAL A 20 -2.92 40.14 -20.01
C VAL A 20 -3.51 40.27 -21.43
N PRO A 21 -3.05 41.23 -22.24
CA PRO A 21 -3.44 41.37 -23.64
C PRO A 21 -3.02 40.18 -24.52
N PRO A 22 -3.65 40.01 -25.70
CA PRO A 22 -3.25 39.01 -26.68
C PRO A 22 -1.77 39.11 -27.06
N GLN A 23 -1.06 37.99 -27.00
CA GLN A 23 0.36 37.93 -27.33
C GLN A 23 0.55 37.74 -28.84
N LEU A 24 0.91 38.80 -29.54
CA LEU A 24 1.13 38.78 -30.99
C LEU A 24 2.56 38.34 -31.34
N VAL A 25 2.69 37.45 -32.32
CA VAL A 25 3.99 36.94 -32.80
C VAL A 25 4.84 38.10 -33.33
N GLY A 26 6.02 38.30 -32.74
CA GLY A 26 6.98 39.34 -33.13
C GLY A 26 6.89 40.66 -32.35
N ALA A 27 5.93 40.79 -31.43
CA ALA A 27 5.86 41.90 -30.48
C ALA A 27 6.56 41.55 -29.15
N GLN A 28 6.87 42.57 -28.32
CA GLN A 28 7.17 42.32 -26.91
C GLN A 28 5.90 41.77 -26.23
N THR A 29 6.06 40.69 -25.48
CA THR A 29 4.98 40.03 -24.74
C THR A 29 5.20 40.20 -23.23
N ALA A 30 4.13 40.06 -22.45
CA ALA A 30 4.27 39.96 -21.00
C ALA A 30 5.07 38.69 -20.64
N SER A 31 5.99 38.80 -19.70
CA SER A 31 6.63 37.64 -19.06
C SER A 31 5.84 37.23 -17.83
N LEU A 32 5.64 35.93 -17.62
CA LEU A 32 5.04 35.41 -16.40
C LEU A 32 5.89 35.81 -15.19
N ASP A 33 7.21 35.67 -15.27
CA ASP A 33 8.14 36.00 -14.20
C ASP A 33 8.04 37.47 -13.77
N ASP A 34 7.80 38.39 -14.72
CA ASP A 34 7.66 39.82 -14.42
C ASP A 34 6.35 40.11 -13.67
N ILE A 35 5.26 39.43 -14.04
CA ILE A 35 3.97 39.54 -13.35
C ILE A 35 4.10 38.98 -11.94
N GLN A 36 4.77 37.83 -11.78
CA GLN A 36 5.02 37.23 -10.47
C GLN A 36 5.88 38.13 -9.58
N ALA A 37 6.92 38.75 -10.14
CA ALA A 37 7.78 39.68 -9.42
C ALA A 37 7.01 40.92 -8.93
N ASP A 38 6.13 41.49 -9.77
CA ASP A 38 5.30 42.62 -9.37
C ASP A 38 4.26 42.22 -8.30
N LEU A 39 3.61 41.06 -8.44
CA LEU A 39 2.69 40.54 -7.42
C LEU A 39 3.41 40.29 -6.08
N HIS A 40 4.66 39.81 -6.13
CA HIS A 40 5.49 39.64 -4.94
C HIS A 40 5.88 40.98 -4.30
N LEU A 41 6.20 42.00 -5.09
CA LEU A 41 6.44 43.37 -4.60
C LEU A 41 5.20 44.00 -3.98
N MET A 42 4.01 43.63 -4.47
CA MET A 42 2.72 44.04 -3.90
C MET A 42 2.31 43.21 -2.68
N ASP A 43 3.13 42.24 -2.27
CA ASP A 43 2.88 41.35 -1.12
C ASP A 43 1.52 40.61 -1.23
N VAL A 44 1.17 40.16 -2.44
CA VAL A 44 -0.12 39.48 -2.69
C VAL A 44 0.08 37.98 -2.66
N ASP A 45 -0.68 37.28 -1.81
CA ASP A 45 -0.76 35.83 -1.79
C ASP A 45 -1.76 35.34 -2.84
N TYR A 46 -1.30 34.60 -3.85
CA TYR A 46 -2.14 34.07 -4.91
C TYR A 46 -1.82 32.60 -5.22
N ILE A 47 -2.80 31.92 -5.82
CA ILE A 47 -2.66 30.54 -6.29
C ILE A 47 -1.94 30.54 -7.66
N PRO A 48 -0.74 29.95 -7.80
CA PRO A 48 0.03 30.00 -9.05
C PRO A 48 -0.71 29.45 -10.27
N GLU A 49 -1.50 28.40 -10.11
CA GLU A 49 -2.27 27.78 -11.19
C GLU A 49 -3.31 28.76 -11.77
N LYS A 50 -3.91 29.58 -10.93
CA LYS A 50 -4.90 30.57 -11.34
C LYS A 50 -4.26 31.73 -12.13
N LEU A 51 -3.04 32.13 -11.76
CA LEU A 51 -2.28 33.11 -12.53
C LEU A 51 -1.94 32.56 -13.92
N LEU A 52 -1.53 31.29 -13.99
CA LEU A 52 -1.21 30.62 -15.26
C LEU A 52 -2.44 30.57 -16.18
N GLU A 53 -3.61 30.22 -15.67
CA GLU A 53 -4.86 30.22 -16.45
C GLU A 53 -5.17 31.60 -17.07
N ILE A 54 -5.02 32.69 -16.28
CA ILE A 54 -5.23 34.06 -16.76
C ILE A 54 -4.19 34.41 -17.83
N TYR A 55 -2.93 34.06 -17.59
CA TYR A 55 -1.83 34.32 -18.50
C TYR A 55 -2.00 33.61 -19.85
N GLU A 56 -2.46 32.35 -19.85
CA GLU A 56 -2.69 31.58 -21.07
C GLU A 56 -3.91 32.06 -21.86
N ARG A 57 -4.96 32.53 -21.18
CA ARG A 57 -6.20 32.95 -21.85
C ARG A 57 -6.04 34.23 -22.67
N THR A 58 -5.19 35.16 -22.25
CA THR A 58 -4.82 36.40 -22.96
C THR A 58 -6.00 37.22 -23.53
N THR A 59 -7.12 37.30 -22.80
CA THR A 59 -8.35 37.98 -23.26
C THR A 59 -8.18 39.48 -23.47
N GLY A 60 -7.17 40.08 -22.83
CA GLY A 60 -7.03 41.53 -22.72
C GLY A 60 -8.09 42.18 -21.83
N GLU A 61 -8.85 41.41 -21.07
CA GLU A 61 -9.76 41.88 -20.03
C GLU A 61 -9.10 41.79 -18.64
N PHE A 62 -9.71 42.44 -17.63
CA PHE A 62 -9.26 42.31 -16.25
C PHE A 62 -9.84 41.06 -15.63
N ASP A 63 -8.97 40.14 -15.25
CA ASP A 63 -9.35 38.87 -14.66
C ASP A 63 -9.04 38.81 -13.19
N TYR A 64 -9.99 38.22 -12.45
CA TYR A 64 -9.88 38.08 -11.01
C TYR A 64 -8.81 37.04 -10.66
N LEU A 65 -7.73 37.49 -10.02
CA LEU A 65 -6.68 36.62 -9.51
C LEU A 65 -6.99 36.18 -8.07
N CYS A 66 -7.08 37.13 -7.14
CA CYS A 66 -7.29 36.89 -5.72
C CYS A 66 -7.79 38.16 -5.02
N ASP A 67 -8.19 38.04 -3.76
CA ASP A 67 -8.42 39.18 -2.88
C ASP A 67 -7.06 39.74 -2.41
N GLU A 68 -6.94 41.06 -2.29
CA GLU A 68 -5.73 41.78 -1.84
C GLU A 68 -5.33 41.37 -0.42
N GLU A 69 -6.32 41.10 0.41
CA GLU A 69 -6.15 40.51 1.73
C GLU A 69 -6.86 39.16 1.73
N SER A 70 -6.10 38.06 1.67
CA SER A 70 -6.68 36.75 1.94
C SER A 70 -7.11 36.72 3.41
N LYS A 71 -8.42 36.59 3.62
CA LYS A 71 -9.06 36.43 4.94
C LYS A 71 -9.27 34.98 5.31
N ASP A 72 -9.03 34.10 4.34
CA ASP A 72 -9.29 32.67 4.41
C ASP A 72 -8.00 31.86 4.40
N PHE A 73 -8.02 30.73 5.10
CA PHE A 73 -6.97 29.73 5.03
C PHE A 73 -6.93 29.10 3.64
N THR A 74 -5.73 29.07 3.06
CA THR A 74 -5.48 28.34 1.82
C THR A 74 -4.98 26.94 2.15
N LEU A 75 -5.71 25.93 1.67
CA LEU A 75 -5.38 24.51 1.87
C LEU A 75 -4.73 23.95 0.59
N GLN A 76 -3.43 23.69 0.65
CA GLN A 76 -2.69 23.08 -0.44
C GLN A 76 -2.60 21.57 -0.21
N ILE A 77 -3.35 20.80 -1.00
CA ILE A 77 -3.43 19.35 -0.90
C ILE A 77 -2.63 18.73 -2.04
N GLU A 78 -1.58 17.98 -1.70
CA GLU A 78 -0.72 17.29 -2.66
C GLU A 78 -0.86 15.78 -2.51
N LEU A 79 -1.12 15.10 -3.63
CA LEU A 79 -1.11 13.63 -3.70
C LEU A 79 0.27 13.15 -4.17
N THR A 80 0.78 12.09 -3.55
CA THR A 80 1.96 11.40 -4.10
C THR A 80 1.63 10.76 -5.44
N LYS A 81 2.65 10.62 -6.31
CA LYS A 81 2.50 10.00 -7.64
C LYS A 81 1.92 8.58 -7.59
N ASP A 82 2.16 7.88 -6.49
CA ASP A 82 1.72 6.50 -6.28
C ASP A 82 0.33 6.40 -5.62
N GLU A 83 -0.37 7.53 -5.44
CA GLU A 83 -1.68 7.62 -4.75
C GLU A 83 -1.68 6.99 -3.34
N SER A 84 -0.51 6.91 -2.73
CA SER A 84 -0.26 6.18 -1.48
C SER A 84 -0.36 7.06 -0.24
N ALA A 85 -0.12 8.37 -0.39
CA ALA A 85 -0.15 9.37 0.67
C ALA A 85 -0.70 10.71 0.15
N VAL A 86 -1.33 11.46 1.04
CA VAL A 86 -1.75 12.85 0.83
C VAL A 86 -1.08 13.73 1.87
N TYR A 87 -0.51 14.83 1.40
CA TYR A 87 0.05 15.88 2.24
C TYR A 87 -0.85 17.11 2.19
N LEU A 88 -1.03 17.74 3.34
CA LEU A 88 -1.68 19.03 3.47
C LEU A 88 -0.67 20.05 3.96
N ASN A 89 -0.60 21.17 3.25
CA ASN A 89 0.04 22.37 3.71
C ASN A 89 -1.02 23.45 3.93
N ILE A 90 -0.99 24.10 5.09
CA ILE A 90 -1.92 25.15 5.48
C ILE A 90 -1.19 26.48 5.40
N VAL A 91 -1.73 27.40 4.61
CA VAL A 91 -1.25 28.79 4.53
C VAL A 91 -2.29 29.68 5.23
N PRO A 92 -1.95 30.27 6.39
CA PRO A 92 -2.85 31.15 7.13
C PRO A 92 -3.08 32.48 6.38
N PRO A 93 -4.26 33.09 6.55
CA PRO A 93 -4.52 34.44 6.05
C PRO A 93 -3.73 35.50 6.81
N LYS A 94 -3.58 36.70 6.22
CA LYS A 94 -2.97 37.86 6.91
C LYS A 94 -3.85 38.35 8.05
N ILE A 95 -5.16 38.24 7.89
CA ILE A 95 -6.17 38.59 8.89
C ILE A 95 -7.02 37.35 9.12
N GLU A 96 -6.90 36.75 10.30
CA GLU A 96 -7.72 35.61 10.71
C GLU A 96 -9.09 36.13 11.17
N GLU A 97 -10.10 36.11 10.27
CA GLU A 97 -11.49 36.43 10.61
C GLU A 97 -12.21 35.24 11.26
N GLU A 98 -11.99 34.04 10.72
CA GLU A 98 -12.57 32.79 11.22
C GLU A 98 -11.47 31.72 11.41
N PRO A 99 -11.54 30.91 12.49
CA PRO A 99 -10.57 29.84 12.71
C PRO A 99 -10.77 28.70 11.72
N LEU A 100 -9.68 28.05 11.33
CA LEU A 100 -9.75 26.84 10.50
C LEU A 100 -10.37 25.68 11.30
N THR A 101 -11.43 25.08 10.77
CA THR A 101 -12.09 23.92 11.36
C THR A 101 -11.70 22.62 10.65
N GLU A 102 -11.76 21.51 11.39
CA GLU A 102 -11.55 20.16 10.83
C GLU A 102 -12.52 19.88 9.68
N GLU A 103 -13.78 20.30 9.84
CA GLU A 103 -14.85 20.14 8.84
C GLU A 103 -14.47 20.74 7.48
N ARG A 104 -13.81 21.90 7.48
CA ARG A 104 -13.35 22.56 6.25
C ARG A 104 -12.23 21.77 5.56
N ILE A 105 -11.32 21.18 6.33
CA ILE A 105 -10.28 20.28 5.79
C ILE A 105 -10.92 19.00 5.23
N PHE A 106 -11.83 18.36 5.97
CA PHE A 106 -12.53 17.16 5.49
C PHE A 106 -13.36 17.44 4.23
N ALA A 107 -13.98 18.62 4.10
CA ALA A 107 -14.69 19.02 2.89
C ALA A 107 -13.72 19.14 1.69
N ALA A 108 -12.58 19.83 1.87
CA ALA A 108 -11.55 19.95 0.84
C ALA A 108 -10.98 18.59 0.40
N LEU A 109 -10.80 17.65 1.33
CA LEU A 109 -10.36 16.29 1.01
C LEU A 109 -11.41 15.51 0.21
N LYS A 110 -12.69 15.64 0.56
CA LYS A 110 -13.78 15.01 -0.19
C LYS A 110 -13.89 15.55 -1.61
N GLU A 111 -13.71 16.86 -1.81
CA GLU A 111 -13.69 17.46 -3.15
C GLU A 111 -12.54 16.91 -4.02
N LYS A 112 -11.42 16.54 -3.40
CA LYS A 112 -10.28 15.87 -4.06
C LYS A 112 -10.46 14.35 -4.21
N GLY A 113 -11.60 13.79 -3.80
CA GLY A 113 -11.89 12.36 -3.92
C GLY A 113 -11.19 11.47 -2.89
N ILE A 114 -10.75 12.06 -1.77
CA ILE A 114 -10.12 11.34 -0.65
C ILE A 114 -11.22 10.98 0.36
N TYR A 115 -11.53 9.69 0.47
CA TYR A 115 -12.64 9.21 1.29
C TYR A 115 -12.21 8.31 2.44
N GLN A 116 -11.01 7.73 2.38
CA GLN A 116 -10.52 6.75 3.36
C GLN A 116 -9.04 6.93 3.64
N GLY A 117 -8.59 6.37 4.77
CA GLY A 117 -7.20 6.46 5.21
C GLY A 117 -6.81 7.82 5.79
N VAL A 118 -7.78 8.66 6.14
CA VAL A 118 -7.53 9.97 6.75
C VAL A 118 -7.03 9.80 8.18
N LEU A 119 -5.94 10.48 8.50
CA LEU A 119 -5.29 10.50 9.80
C LEU A 119 -5.85 11.67 10.60
N GLU A 120 -7.01 11.47 11.22
CA GLU A 120 -7.73 12.51 11.98
C GLU A 120 -6.86 13.13 13.07
N GLU A 121 -6.03 12.32 13.75
CA GLU A 121 -5.09 12.78 14.77
C GLU A 121 -4.08 13.81 14.23
N ASN A 122 -3.59 13.63 13.00
CA ASN A 122 -2.66 14.57 12.38
C ASN A 122 -3.34 15.88 12.03
N ILE A 123 -4.59 15.84 11.57
CA ILE A 123 -5.39 17.04 11.27
C ILE A 123 -5.66 17.82 12.56
N GLN A 124 -6.09 17.13 13.63
CA GLN A 124 -6.28 17.72 14.95
C GLN A 124 -5.01 18.38 15.48
N LYS A 125 -3.88 17.68 15.34
CA LYS A 125 -2.58 18.21 15.75
C LYS A 125 -2.20 19.47 14.96
N MET A 126 -2.38 19.47 13.64
CA MET A 126 -2.09 20.65 12.83
C MET A 126 -2.90 21.88 13.23
N ILE A 127 -4.19 21.72 13.53
CA ILE A 127 -5.05 22.83 13.95
C ILE A 127 -4.68 23.31 15.36
N SER A 128 -4.54 22.37 16.31
CA SER A 128 -4.27 22.71 17.72
C SER A 128 -2.88 23.31 17.94
N GLU A 129 -1.86 22.82 17.24
CA GLU A 129 -0.49 23.33 17.31
C GLU A 129 -0.20 24.44 16.29
N LYS A 130 -1.18 24.78 15.43
CA LYS A 130 -1.05 25.77 14.34
C LYS A 130 0.16 25.50 13.44
N ILE A 131 0.29 24.26 12.98
CA ILE A 131 1.35 23.84 12.06
C ILE A 131 1.01 24.37 10.67
N TYR A 132 1.74 25.40 10.25
CA TYR A 132 1.56 26.10 8.98
C TYR A 132 2.84 26.06 8.15
N TYR A 133 2.70 26.20 6.83
CA TYR A 133 3.82 26.18 5.87
C TYR A 133 4.66 24.88 5.89
N GLU A 134 4.13 23.80 6.48
CA GLU A 134 4.79 22.50 6.56
C GLU A 134 3.87 21.43 5.97
N PRO A 135 4.31 20.70 4.91
CA PRO A 135 3.53 19.63 4.34
C PRO A 135 3.45 18.45 5.31
N THR A 136 2.27 18.24 5.88
CA THR A 136 2.01 17.15 6.84
C THR A 136 1.17 16.06 6.20
N MET A 137 1.55 14.81 6.41
CA MET A 137 0.78 13.68 5.92
C MET A 137 -0.55 13.58 6.65
N ILE A 138 -1.66 13.63 5.91
CA ILE A 138 -3.02 13.61 6.47
C ILE A 138 -3.87 12.44 5.99
N ALA A 139 -3.45 11.72 4.96
CA ALA A 139 -4.08 10.47 4.59
C ALA A 139 -3.06 9.50 4.01
N CYS A 140 -3.23 8.21 4.28
CA CYS A 140 -2.43 7.14 3.71
C CYS A 140 -3.30 5.93 3.34
N GLY A 141 -2.98 5.31 2.20
CA GLY A 141 -3.58 4.02 1.85
C GLY A 141 -3.04 2.89 2.71
N ARG A 142 -3.67 1.73 2.65
CA ARG A 142 -3.18 0.50 3.28
C ARG A 142 -2.60 -0.42 2.22
N ILE A 143 -1.36 -0.85 2.43
CA ILE A 143 -0.70 -1.84 1.58
C ILE A 143 -1.31 -3.22 1.86
N PRO A 144 -1.70 -4.01 0.84
CA PRO A 144 -2.18 -5.36 1.05
C PRO A 144 -1.09 -6.26 1.64
N VAL A 145 -1.48 -7.17 2.51
CA VAL A 145 -0.58 -8.17 3.09
C VAL A 145 -0.94 -9.53 2.51
N ASN A 146 -0.04 -10.09 1.70
CA ASN A 146 -0.27 -11.41 1.13
C ASN A 146 -0.32 -12.49 2.22
N GLY A 147 -1.21 -13.46 2.01
CA GLY A 147 -1.27 -14.65 2.81
C GLY A 147 -0.01 -15.50 2.68
N LYS A 148 0.28 -16.26 3.74
CA LYS A 148 1.39 -17.22 3.75
C LYS A 148 0.86 -18.58 3.32
N ASP A 149 1.58 -19.23 2.41
CA ASP A 149 1.29 -20.61 2.01
C ASP A 149 1.29 -21.51 3.26
N GLY A 150 0.36 -22.46 3.29
CA GLY A 150 0.38 -23.53 4.29
C GLY A 150 1.61 -24.40 4.08
N TYR A 151 2.00 -25.13 5.11
CA TYR A 151 3.13 -26.07 5.03
C TYR A 151 2.99 -27.18 6.07
N ALA A 152 3.80 -28.23 5.94
CA ALA A 152 3.92 -29.24 6.99
C ALA A 152 5.18 -29.01 7.83
N GLU A 153 5.01 -29.05 9.15
CA GLU A 153 6.08 -29.19 10.11
C GLU A 153 6.43 -30.68 10.27
N ILE A 154 7.71 -31.01 10.19
CA ILE A 154 8.22 -32.39 10.34
C ILE A 154 8.34 -32.72 11.83
N LEU A 155 7.69 -33.80 12.27
CA LEU A 155 7.69 -34.22 13.68
C LEU A 155 8.46 -35.51 13.95
N PHE A 156 8.61 -36.38 12.95
CA PHE A 156 9.36 -37.65 13.10
C PHE A 156 10.88 -37.47 13.26
N LEU A 157 11.42 -36.27 12.97
CA LEU A 157 12.82 -35.95 13.21
C LEU A 157 13.02 -35.36 14.61
N PRO A 158 14.19 -35.59 15.24
CA PRO A 158 14.63 -34.82 16.40
C PRO A 158 14.62 -33.33 16.08
N GLU A 159 14.27 -32.48 17.05
CA GLU A 159 14.12 -31.04 16.86
C GLU A 159 15.35 -30.36 16.24
N ALA A 160 16.56 -30.82 16.60
CA ALA A 160 17.83 -30.32 16.08
C ALA A 160 18.05 -30.60 14.58
N ASP A 161 17.38 -31.62 14.02
CA ASP A 161 17.51 -32.04 12.63
C ASP A 161 16.33 -31.60 11.77
N ARG A 162 15.33 -30.91 12.35
CA ARG A 162 14.17 -30.44 11.61
C ARG A 162 14.55 -29.29 10.67
N PRO A 163 14.06 -29.30 9.42
CA PRO A 163 14.22 -28.16 8.53
C PRO A 163 13.49 -26.93 9.11
N ALA A 164 13.94 -25.75 8.71
CA ALA A 164 13.29 -24.50 9.11
C ALA A 164 11.79 -24.50 8.75
N PRO A 165 10.94 -23.88 9.58
CA PRO A 165 9.52 -23.72 9.28
C PRO A 165 9.29 -23.10 7.89
N GLY A 166 8.34 -23.65 7.13
CA GLY A 166 8.04 -23.18 5.76
C GLY A 166 8.87 -23.82 4.65
N SER A 167 9.73 -24.80 4.95
CA SER A 167 10.44 -25.57 3.93
C SER A 167 9.49 -26.54 3.21
N GLN A 168 9.65 -26.70 1.88
CA GLN A 168 8.89 -27.69 1.12
C GLN A 168 9.27 -29.10 1.58
N PHE A 169 8.27 -29.85 2.03
CA PHE A 169 8.43 -31.21 2.51
C PHE A 169 8.56 -32.18 1.33
N ASN A 170 9.80 -32.52 0.98
CA ASN A 170 10.12 -33.61 0.06
C ASN A 170 10.91 -34.69 0.81
N LEU A 171 10.26 -35.82 1.14
CA LEU A 171 10.96 -36.94 1.79
C LEU A 171 12.14 -37.48 0.97
N ARG A 172 12.13 -37.28 -0.36
CA ARG A 172 13.23 -37.68 -1.25
C ARG A 172 14.50 -36.85 -1.04
N GLU A 173 14.37 -35.65 -0.50
CA GLU A 173 15.49 -34.75 -0.21
C GLU A 173 16.05 -34.99 1.20
N ILE A 174 15.35 -35.76 2.04
CA ILE A 174 15.87 -36.22 3.32
C ILE A 174 16.76 -37.46 3.06
N PRO A 175 18.06 -37.39 3.36
CA PRO A 175 19.05 -38.37 2.89
C PRO A 175 18.94 -39.78 3.50
N MET A 176 17.99 -40.06 4.40
CA MET A 176 17.82 -41.35 5.08
C MET A 176 16.36 -41.83 5.07
N LEU A 177 16.19 -43.15 4.92
CA LEU A 177 14.92 -43.85 5.17
C LEU A 177 14.54 -43.64 6.65
N GLN A 178 13.45 -42.94 6.91
CA GLN A 178 13.03 -42.58 8.26
C GLN A 178 12.17 -43.69 8.84
N GLU A 179 12.68 -44.34 9.87
CA GLU A 179 11.96 -45.37 10.63
C GLU A 179 11.01 -44.69 11.62
N VAL A 180 9.78 -45.19 11.70
CA VAL A 180 8.74 -44.65 12.58
C VAL A 180 8.00 -45.78 13.27
N LYS A 181 7.49 -45.52 14.47
CA LYS A 181 6.70 -46.46 15.27
C LYS A 181 5.22 -46.15 15.21
N ALA A 182 4.41 -47.16 15.47
CA ALA A 182 2.98 -47.01 15.65
C ALA A 182 2.69 -45.99 16.76
N GLY A 183 1.96 -44.94 16.43
CA GLY A 183 1.64 -43.84 17.34
C GLY A 183 2.47 -42.58 17.13
N ASP A 184 3.55 -42.63 16.35
CA ASP A 184 4.39 -41.45 16.10
C ASP A 184 3.66 -40.41 15.25
N GLU A 185 3.77 -39.14 15.64
CA GLU A 185 3.34 -38.00 14.84
C GLU A 185 4.37 -37.75 13.74
N LEU A 186 3.94 -37.88 12.50
CA LEU A 186 4.82 -37.76 11.34
C LEU A 186 4.99 -36.31 10.95
N ILE A 187 3.87 -35.63 10.78
CA ILE A 187 3.83 -34.22 10.39
C ILE A 187 2.65 -33.53 11.04
N ARG A 188 2.78 -32.20 11.17
CA ARG A 188 1.70 -31.28 11.51
C ARG A 188 1.47 -30.32 10.36
N MET A 189 0.23 -30.23 9.88
CA MET A 189 -0.16 -29.29 8.84
C MET A 189 -0.45 -27.92 9.47
N ILE A 190 0.21 -26.89 8.94
CA ILE A 190 -0.02 -25.50 9.25
C ILE A 190 -0.87 -24.90 8.12
N PRO A 191 -2.09 -24.41 8.42
CA PRO A 191 -2.98 -23.87 7.40
C PRO A 191 -2.41 -22.62 6.75
N SER A 192 -2.84 -22.32 5.53
CA SER A 192 -2.50 -21.05 4.89
C SER A 192 -3.26 -19.88 5.52
N THR A 193 -2.83 -18.66 5.22
CA THR A 193 -3.55 -17.45 5.65
C THR A 193 -4.21 -16.76 4.46
N ALA A 194 -5.36 -16.13 4.69
CA ALA A 194 -6.17 -15.52 3.62
C ALA A 194 -5.55 -14.26 2.98
N GLY A 195 -4.52 -13.69 3.60
CA GLY A 195 -4.05 -12.34 3.29
C GLY A 195 -5.01 -11.27 3.82
N GLU A 196 -4.59 -10.03 3.81
CA GLU A 196 -5.38 -8.86 4.23
C GLU A 196 -5.38 -7.83 3.10
N ASP A 197 -6.55 -7.53 2.59
CA ASP A 197 -6.71 -6.55 1.52
C ASP A 197 -6.23 -5.16 1.97
N GLY A 198 -5.58 -4.48 1.04
CA GLY A 198 -5.23 -3.08 1.15
C GLY A 198 -6.30 -2.18 0.53
N PHE A 199 -6.07 -0.88 0.60
CA PHE A 199 -6.90 0.09 -0.10
C PHE A 199 -6.09 1.33 -0.46
N THR A 200 -6.40 1.94 -1.61
CA THR A 200 -5.91 3.28 -1.97
C THR A 200 -6.66 4.35 -1.20
N ILE A 201 -6.11 5.56 -1.14
CA ILE A 201 -6.75 6.73 -0.51
C ILE A 201 -8.06 7.12 -1.22
N THR A 202 -8.16 6.80 -2.51
CA THR A 202 -9.36 6.97 -3.34
C THR A 202 -10.45 5.92 -3.07
N GLY A 203 -10.20 4.97 -2.15
CA GLY A 203 -11.17 3.94 -1.74
C GLY A 203 -11.20 2.70 -2.63
N LYS A 204 -10.23 2.52 -3.53
CA LYS A 204 -10.13 1.28 -4.32
C LYS A 204 -9.49 0.19 -3.45
N VAL A 205 -10.16 -0.95 -3.33
CA VAL A 205 -9.60 -2.12 -2.65
C VAL A 205 -8.46 -2.69 -3.49
N ILE A 206 -7.32 -2.93 -2.84
CA ILE A 206 -6.18 -3.64 -3.43
C ILE A 206 -6.21 -5.06 -2.86
N GLY A 207 -6.61 -6.03 -3.67
CA GLY A 207 -6.74 -7.42 -3.22
C GLY A 207 -5.41 -8.03 -2.80
N ALA A 208 -5.40 -8.69 -1.65
CA ALA A 208 -4.30 -9.55 -1.24
C ALA A 208 -4.43 -10.94 -1.87
N THR A 209 -3.29 -11.59 -2.11
CA THR A 209 -3.32 -12.99 -2.53
C THR A 209 -3.38 -13.90 -1.29
N ALA A 210 -4.37 -14.79 -1.23
CA ALA A 210 -4.41 -15.84 -0.23
C ALA A 210 -3.24 -16.82 -0.41
N GLY A 211 -2.71 -17.31 0.71
CA GLY A 211 -1.71 -18.36 0.72
C GLY A 211 -2.27 -19.66 0.16
N ARG A 212 -1.45 -20.41 -0.58
CA ARG A 212 -1.81 -21.71 -1.11
C ARG A 212 -1.95 -22.73 0.01
N GLU A 213 -3.04 -23.47 0.00
CA GLU A 213 -3.26 -24.58 0.93
C GLU A 213 -2.24 -25.70 0.70
N PHE A 214 -1.66 -26.19 1.79
CA PHE A 214 -0.79 -27.36 1.75
C PHE A 214 -1.63 -28.63 1.88
N LYS A 215 -1.49 -29.52 0.90
CA LYS A 215 -2.28 -30.76 0.82
C LYS A 215 -1.39 -31.97 0.95
N ILE A 216 -1.66 -32.74 2.00
CA ILE A 216 -1.10 -34.07 2.19
C ILE A 216 -2.13 -34.93 2.92
N PHE A 217 -2.18 -36.20 2.60
CA PHE A 217 -3.18 -37.15 3.02
C PHE A 217 -2.53 -38.38 3.62
N PRO A 218 -3.16 -39.02 4.62
CA PRO A 218 -2.72 -40.30 5.13
C PRO A 218 -2.88 -41.35 4.02
N GLY A 219 -1.78 -42.03 3.74
CA GLY A 219 -1.74 -43.23 2.92
C GLY A 219 -1.74 -44.49 3.78
N ARG A 220 -1.11 -45.56 3.28
CA ARG A 220 -1.10 -46.87 3.97
C ARG A 220 -0.44 -46.76 5.34
N ASN A 221 -1.01 -47.43 6.34
CA ASN A 221 -0.52 -47.47 7.72
C ASN A 221 -0.33 -46.08 8.39
N THR A 222 -1.11 -45.10 7.98
CA THR A 222 -1.18 -43.78 8.62
C THR A 222 -2.63 -43.35 8.78
N ARG A 223 -2.89 -42.37 9.64
CA ARG A 223 -4.22 -41.77 9.82
C ARG A 223 -4.10 -40.30 10.19
N PHE A 224 -5.17 -39.54 9.99
CA PHE A 224 -5.31 -38.24 10.64
C PHE A 224 -5.59 -38.38 12.13
N ASN A 225 -5.20 -37.37 12.92
CA ASN A 225 -5.79 -37.14 14.24
C ASN A 225 -7.25 -36.65 14.11
N GLU A 226 -7.94 -36.51 15.25
CA GLU A 226 -9.36 -36.11 15.28
C GLU A 226 -9.60 -34.75 14.61
N GLU A 227 -8.67 -33.81 14.81
CA GLU A 227 -8.74 -32.44 14.26
C GLU A 227 -8.25 -32.33 12.81
N ARG A 228 -7.73 -33.42 12.22
CA ARG A 228 -7.08 -33.43 10.90
C ARG A 228 -5.96 -32.39 10.75
N THR A 229 -5.21 -32.17 11.81
CA THR A 229 -4.02 -31.30 11.85
C THR A 229 -2.72 -32.09 11.81
N HIS A 230 -2.74 -33.38 12.17
CA HIS A 230 -1.55 -34.24 12.22
C HIS A 230 -1.79 -35.53 11.43
N ILE A 231 -0.72 -36.06 10.84
CA ILE A 231 -0.70 -37.44 10.31
C ILE A 231 0.12 -38.30 11.27
N ILE A 232 -0.48 -39.40 11.72
CA ILE A 232 0.06 -40.32 12.74
C ILE A 232 0.26 -41.69 12.13
N ALA A 233 1.38 -42.34 12.43
CA ALA A 233 1.63 -43.73 12.05
C ALA A 233 0.71 -44.70 12.81
N THR A 234 0.18 -45.71 12.12
CA THR A 234 -0.62 -46.80 12.73
C THR A 234 0.14 -48.12 12.81
N SER A 235 1.36 -48.18 12.28
CA SER A 235 2.23 -49.35 12.33
C SER A 235 3.69 -48.95 12.27
N ASP A 236 4.56 -49.82 12.76
CA ASP A 236 6.01 -49.67 12.64
C ASP A 236 6.46 -49.91 11.20
N GLY A 237 7.44 -49.13 10.74
CA GLY A 237 7.97 -49.27 9.39
C GLY A 237 8.78 -48.07 8.92
N VAL A 238 8.90 -47.94 7.60
CA VAL A 238 9.64 -46.88 6.93
C VAL A 238 8.69 -45.90 6.27
N LEU A 239 8.92 -44.62 6.48
CA LEU A 239 8.11 -43.54 5.90
C LEU A 239 8.34 -43.40 4.39
N CYS A 240 7.27 -43.30 3.62
CA CYS A 240 7.28 -43.15 2.17
C CYS A 240 6.26 -42.10 1.74
N GLN A 241 6.66 -41.20 0.83
CA GLN A 241 5.76 -40.20 0.23
C GLN A 241 5.59 -40.48 -1.26
N LEU A 242 4.33 -40.57 -1.69
CA LEU A 242 3.95 -40.70 -3.09
C LEU A 242 2.92 -39.63 -3.43
N GLY A 243 3.35 -38.59 -4.15
CA GLY A 243 2.51 -37.43 -4.42
C GLY A 243 2.09 -36.75 -3.11
N GLU A 244 0.79 -36.55 -2.93
CA GLU A 244 0.19 -35.99 -1.71
C GLU A 244 -0.11 -37.05 -0.64
N TYR A 245 0.36 -38.30 -0.77
CA TYR A 245 0.09 -39.35 0.23
C TYR A 245 1.33 -39.71 1.04
N LEU A 246 1.18 -39.71 2.36
CA LEU A 246 2.20 -40.12 3.32
C LEU A 246 1.87 -41.51 3.85
N SER A 247 2.71 -42.50 3.58
CA SER A 247 2.50 -43.90 3.97
C SER A 247 3.64 -44.42 4.82
N VAL A 248 3.38 -45.46 5.60
CA VAL A 248 4.40 -46.25 6.27
C VAL A 248 4.40 -47.65 5.68
N GLU A 249 5.55 -48.07 5.13
CA GLU A 249 5.74 -49.43 4.62
C GLU A 249 6.35 -50.29 5.72
N LYS A 250 5.69 -51.40 6.05
CA LYS A 250 6.16 -52.32 7.10
C LYS A 250 7.43 -53.01 6.64
N TYR A 251 8.31 -53.34 7.59
CA TYR A 251 9.46 -54.19 7.30
C TYR A 251 9.00 -55.55 6.78
N MET A 252 9.15 -55.78 5.48
CA MET A 252 9.15 -57.14 4.94
C MET A 252 10.50 -57.75 5.23
N TRP A 253 10.64 -58.44 6.38
CA TRP A 253 11.68 -59.44 6.50
C TRP A 253 11.26 -60.64 5.62
N SER A 254 11.49 -60.55 4.31
CA SER A 254 11.51 -61.75 3.48
C SER A 254 12.93 -62.29 3.52
N THR A 255 13.11 -63.56 3.88
CA THR A 255 14.39 -64.29 3.81
C THR A 255 14.93 -64.43 2.38
N ARG A 256 14.46 -63.66 1.39
CA ARG A 256 15.08 -63.56 0.05
C ARG A 256 15.05 -62.12 -0.45
N LEU A 257 16.27 -61.61 -0.67
CA LEU A 257 16.68 -60.48 -1.52
C LEU A 257 16.18 -59.09 -1.09
N MET A 258 17.11 -58.30 -0.57
CA MET A 258 16.98 -56.83 -0.48
C MET A 258 16.76 -56.25 -1.88
N PRO A 259 15.71 -55.43 -2.12
CA PRO A 259 15.71 -54.52 -3.25
C PRO A 259 16.64 -53.34 -2.94
N ALA A 260 17.34 -52.85 -3.98
CA ALA A 260 18.25 -51.72 -3.88
C ALA A 260 17.54 -50.44 -3.39
N PRO A 261 18.25 -49.52 -2.69
CA PRO A 261 17.67 -48.26 -2.25
C PRO A 261 17.20 -47.45 -3.47
N GLY A 262 15.88 -47.17 -3.53
CA GLY A 262 15.28 -46.34 -4.59
C GLY A 262 13.96 -46.84 -5.18
N MET A 263 13.44 -48.01 -4.80
CA MET A 263 12.16 -48.50 -5.34
C MET A 263 11.06 -48.51 -4.29
N CYS A 264 10.18 -47.49 -4.32
CA CYS A 264 8.81 -47.65 -3.85
C CYS A 264 8.10 -48.60 -4.83
N VAL A 265 7.88 -49.84 -4.42
CA VAL A 265 7.17 -50.83 -5.24
C VAL A 265 5.69 -50.49 -5.23
N SER A 266 5.19 -50.04 -6.38
CA SER A 266 3.76 -49.98 -6.68
C SER A 266 3.21 -51.40 -6.73
N THR A 267 2.44 -51.79 -5.72
CA THR A 267 1.54 -52.95 -5.81
C THR A 267 0.13 -52.39 -5.93
N GLY A 268 -0.48 -52.66 -7.09
CA GLY A 268 -1.84 -52.24 -7.44
C GLY A 268 -2.92 -53.09 -6.81
#